data_AF-A0A853AHG3-F1
#
_entry.id   AF-A0A853AHG3-F1
#
_cell.length_a   1.000
_cell.length_b   1.000
_cell.length_c   1.000
_cell.angle_alpha   90.00
_cell.angle_beta   90.00
_cell.angle_gamma   90.00
#
_symmetry.space_group_name_H-M   'P 1'
#
loop_
_entity.id
_entity.type
_entity.pdbx_description
1 polymer ?
#
loop_
_entity_poly.entity_id
_entity_poly.type
_entity_poly.pdbx_seq_one_letter_code
_entity_poly.pdbx_strand_id
1 'polypeptide(L)'
;MAEDSELCVRDRVMRADGEPVMLAVSRLPRDITRGTALEGTDTGPGGALARLEEAGFEITRHEEIVSARMPDANERQLLDLGSGPVLTVRRRTWSGDRVVEATDMVMSGIGYELRYAWDAD
;
A
#
# COMPACT_ATOMS: atom_id res chain seq x y z
N MET A 1 5.75 -14.44 4.90
CA MET A 1 6.03 -14.05 6.31
C MET A 1 5.57 -15.21 7.17
N ALA A 2 6.32 -15.56 8.22
CA ALA A 2 5.88 -16.61 9.15
C ALA A 2 4.65 -16.12 9.93
N GLU A 3 3.77 -17.02 10.36
CA GLU A 3 2.49 -16.65 11.00
C GLU A 3 2.68 -15.80 12.28
N ASP A 4 3.80 -15.96 12.99
CA ASP A 4 4.12 -15.22 14.23
C ASP A 4 5.16 -14.11 14.06
N SER A 5 5.48 -13.69 12.83
CA SER A 5 6.46 -12.61 12.63
C SER A 5 5.89 -11.25 13.06
N GLU A 6 6.63 -10.52 13.91
CA GLU A 6 6.30 -9.13 14.26
C GLU A 6 6.31 -8.26 12.99
N LEU A 7 5.33 -7.34 12.88
CA LEU A 7 5.17 -6.44 11.73
C LEU A 7 5.13 -4.99 12.18
N CYS A 8 5.72 -4.10 11.39
CA CYS A 8 5.41 -2.68 11.41
C CYS A 8 4.19 -2.44 10.52
N VAL A 9 3.12 -1.91 11.11
CA VAL A 9 1.88 -1.59 10.39
C VAL A 9 1.77 -0.07 10.26
N ARG A 10 1.54 0.38 9.02
CA ARG A 10 1.35 1.79 8.68
C ARG A 10 -0.03 1.95 8.04
N ASP A 11 -0.96 2.56 8.78
CA ASP A 11 -2.32 2.85 8.33
C ASP A 11 -2.43 4.34 7.96
N ARG A 12 -2.83 4.63 6.72
CA ARG A 12 -2.71 5.97 6.13
C ARG A 12 -3.93 6.33 5.29
N VAL A 13 -4.34 7.59 5.40
CA VAL A 13 -5.24 8.25 4.45
C VAL A 13 -4.37 9.09 3.52
N MET A 14 -4.25 8.66 2.27
CA MET A 14 -3.54 9.39 1.23
C MET A 14 -4.44 10.50 0.70
N ARG A 15 -3.86 11.68 0.47
CA ARG A 15 -4.59 12.86 0.00
C ARG A 15 -3.98 13.44 -1.28
N ALA A 16 -4.82 13.94 -2.17
CA ALA A 16 -4.43 14.77 -3.32
C ALA A 16 -5.22 16.08 -3.23
N ASP A 17 -4.53 17.21 -3.34
CA ASP A 17 -5.13 18.55 -3.19
C ASP A 17 -5.98 18.73 -1.91
N GLY A 18 -5.57 18.04 -0.83
CA GLY A 18 -6.27 18.05 0.45
C GLY A 18 -7.41 17.03 0.58
N GLU A 19 -7.89 16.46 -0.53
CA GLU A 19 -8.99 15.50 -0.54
C GLU A 19 -8.49 14.06 -0.30
N PRO A 20 -9.22 13.23 0.48
CA PRO A 20 -8.85 11.84 0.71
C PRO A 20 -9.11 11.00 -0.55
N VAL A 21 -8.06 10.37 -1.07
CA VAL A 21 -8.12 9.67 -2.36
C VAL A 21 -7.93 8.16 -2.24
N MET A 22 -7.24 7.71 -1.19
CA MET A 22 -6.92 6.30 -0.99
C MET A 22 -6.67 6.02 0.49
N LEU A 23 -7.22 4.92 0.99
CA LEU A 23 -6.78 4.32 2.25
C LEU A 23 -5.70 3.29 1.95
N ALA A 24 -4.62 3.29 2.71
CA ALA A 24 -3.50 2.38 2.49
C ALA A 24 -2.96 1.85 3.82
N VAL A 25 -3.06 0.52 4.00
CA VAL A 25 -2.47 -0.20 5.13
C VAL A 25 -1.28 -1.02 4.64
N SER A 26 -0.07 -0.54 4.94
CA SER A 26 1.17 -1.27 4.67
C SER A 26 1.59 -2.10 5.87
N ARG A 27 2.05 -3.32 5.62
CA ARG A 27 2.61 -4.23 6.62
C ARG A 27 4.01 -4.64 6.19
N LEU A 28 4.99 -4.33 7.01
CA LEU A 28 6.40 -4.57 6.74
C LEU A 28 6.98 -5.50 7.81
N PRO A 29 7.81 -6.50 7.45
CA PRO A 29 8.52 -7.32 8.42
C PRO A 29 9.34 -6.46 9.38
N ARG A 30 9.18 -6.70 10.68
CA ARG A 30 9.79 -5.87 11.72
C ARG A 30 11.32 -5.91 11.74
N ASP A 31 11.91 -7.02 11.30
CA ASP A 31 13.36 -7.16 11.16
C ASP A 31 13.94 -6.24 10.07
N ILE A 32 13.10 -5.78 9.13
CA ILE A 32 13.45 -4.75 8.14
C ILE A 32 13.28 -3.34 8.71
N THR A 33 12.21 -3.10 9.48
CA THR A 33 11.86 -1.73 9.91
C THR A 33 12.60 -1.27 11.17
N ARG A 34 13.21 -2.17 11.96
CA ARG A 34 13.76 -1.83 13.28
C ARG A 34 14.78 -0.70 13.23
N GLY A 35 14.47 0.41 13.92
CA GLY A 35 15.39 1.54 14.02
C GLY A 35 15.54 2.32 12.72
N THR A 36 14.64 2.12 11.74
CA THR A 36 14.65 2.86 10.48
C THR A 36 13.50 3.87 10.44
N ALA A 37 13.54 4.80 9.48
CA ALA A 37 12.47 5.77 9.26
C ALA A 37 11.12 5.11 8.89
N LEU A 38 11.10 3.81 8.56
CA LEU A 38 9.88 3.05 8.29
C LEU A 38 8.96 2.93 9.52
N GLU A 39 9.46 3.14 10.74
CA GLU A 39 8.64 3.15 11.96
C GLU A 39 7.96 4.51 12.21
N GLY A 40 8.44 5.57 11.55
CA GLY A 40 7.90 6.92 11.69
C GLY A 40 6.72 7.21 10.75
N THR A 41 5.82 8.11 11.15
CA THR A 41 4.68 8.53 10.31
C THR A 41 5.15 9.10 8.97
N ASP A 42 6.13 10.00 9.01
CA ASP A 42 6.82 10.51 7.83
C ASP A 42 8.09 9.70 7.56
N THR A 43 8.15 9.04 6.41
CA THR A 43 9.32 8.30 5.95
C THR A 43 10.34 9.18 5.23
N GLY A 44 10.00 10.43 4.95
CA GLY A 44 10.79 11.34 4.11
C GLY A 44 10.56 11.13 2.60
N PRO A 45 11.28 11.88 1.76
CA PRO A 45 11.16 11.84 0.29
C PRO A 45 11.33 10.43 -0.27
N GLY A 46 10.54 10.08 -1.28
CA GLY A 46 10.53 8.73 -1.89
C GLY A 46 9.75 7.67 -1.10
N GLY A 47 9.27 8.00 0.11
CA GLY A 47 8.36 7.14 0.86
C GLY A 47 9.02 5.86 1.39
N ALA A 48 8.18 4.87 1.69
CA ALA A 48 8.64 3.59 2.24
C ALA A 48 9.53 2.79 1.28
N LEU A 49 9.27 2.83 -0.03
CA LEU A 49 10.07 2.10 -1.02
C LEU A 49 11.51 2.60 -1.05
N ALA A 50 11.72 3.92 -1.03
CA ALA A 50 13.08 4.48 -0.96
C ALA A 50 13.82 4.05 0.32
N ARG A 51 13.13 3.98 1.46
CA ARG A 51 13.73 3.49 2.72
C ARG A 51 14.07 1.99 2.65
N LEU A 52 13.31 1.19 1.90
CA LEU A 52 13.62 -0.22 1.67
C LEU A 52 14.88 -0.38 0.81
N GLU A 53 14.98 0.40 -0.28
CA GLU A 53 16.17 0.38 -1.16
C GLU A 53 17.43 0.86 -0.43
N GLU A 54 17.34 1.94 0.35
CA GLU A 54 18.45 2.43 1.20
C GLU A 54 18.91 1.40 2.23
N ALA A 55 17.98 0.56 2.72
CA ALA A 55 18.29 -0.55 3.62
C ALA A 55 18.85 -1.79 2.90
N GLY A 56 19.08 -1.72 1.58
CA GLY A 56 19.67 -2.79 0.77
C GLY A 56 18.65 -3.78 0.22
N PHE A 57 17.35 -3.51 0.33
CA PHE A 57 16.30 -4.33 -0.28
C PHE A 57 15.97 -3.80 -1.68
N GLU A 58 16.71 -4.28 -2.67
CA GLU A 58 16.41 -3.99 -4.08
C GLU A 58 15.01 -4.48 -4.42
N ILE A 59 14.16 -3.61 -4.96
CA ILE A 59 12.78 -3.96 -5.33
C ILE A 59 12.77 -4.64 -6.70
N THR A 60 12.46 -5.93 -6.72
CA THR A 60 12.54 -6.75 -7.94
C THR A 60 11.20 -7.00 -8.61
N ARG A 61 10.11 -6.98 -7.85
CA ARG A 61 8.77 -7.26 -8.37
C ARG A 61 7.68 -6.65 -7.49
N HIS A 62 6.63 -6.16 -8.15
CA HIS A 62 5.32 -5.95 -7.53
C HIS A 62 4.33 -6.96 -8.06
N GLU A 63 3.49 -7.48 -7.18
CA GLU A 63 2.37 -8.34 -7.54
C GLU A 63 1.11 -7.75 -6.92
N GLU A 64 0.12 -7.45 -7.75
CA GLU A 64 -1.13 -6.83 -7.32
C GLU A 64 -2.33 -7.72 -7.61
N ILE A 65 -3.21 -7.86 -6.62
CA ILE A 65 -4.52 -8.46 -6.78
C ILE A 65 -5.55 -7.33 -6.73
N VAL A 66 -6.14 -7.04 -7.88
CA VAL A 66 -7.15 -5.99 -8.05
C VAL A 66 -8.55 -6.60 -7.98
N SER A 67 -9.45 -5.94 -7.26
CA SER A 67 -10.85 -6.34 -7.16
C SER A 67 -11.75 -5.13 -6.92
N ALA A 68 -13.06 -5.36 -6.83
CA ALA A 68 -14.06 -4.36 -6.49
C ALA A 68 -15.10 -4.95 -5.53
N ARG A 69 -15.59 -4.12 -4.61
CA ARG A 69 -16.66 -4.47 -3.67
C ARG A 69 -17.39 -3.22 -3.18
N MET A 70 -18.49 -3.38 -2.44
CA MET A 70 -19.09 -2.26 -1.73
C MET A 70 -18.20 -1.81 -0.57
N PRO A 71 -18.11 -0.49 -0.29
CA PRO A 71 -17.37 0.01 0.85
C PRO A 71 -18.09 -0.27 2.17
N ASP A 72 -17.31 -0.48 3.22
CA ASP A 72 -17.80 -0.50 4.59
C ASP A 72 -18.07 0.93 5.12
N ALA A 73 -18.54 1.04 6.36
CA ALA A 73 -18.89 2.33 6.96
C ALA A 73 -17.68 3.24 7.19
N ASN A 74 -16.53 2.67 7.59
CA ASN A 74 -15.31 3.42 7.85
C ASN A 74 -14.71 3.94 6.55
N GLU A 75 -14.68 3.12 5.50
CA GLU A 75 -14.22 3.50 4.17
C GLU A 75 -15.07 4.61 3.56
N ARG A 76 -16.40 4.54 3.70
CA ARG A 76 -17.29 5.63 3.26
C ARG A 76 -16.98 6.93 3.95
N GLN A 77 -16.77 6.89 5.26
CA GLN A 77 -16.50 8.08 6.05
C GLN A 77 -15.13 8.68 5.72
N LEU A 78 -14.08 7.86 5.68
CA LEU A 78 -12.70 8.35 5.51
C LEU A 78 -12.41 8.84 4.09
N LEU A 79 -13.08 8.28 3.08
CA LEU A 79 -12.93 8.67 1.67
C LEU A 79 -14.09 9.53 1.14
N ASP A 80 -14.99 9.98 2.02
CA ASP A 80 -16.20 10.76 1.66
C ASP A 80 -16.96 10.16 0.46
N LEU A 81 -17.21 8.85 0.50
CA LEU A 81 -17.78 8.14 -0.63
C LEU A 81 -19.30 8.33 -0.71
N GLY A 82 -19.77 8.66 -1.91
CA GLY A 82 -21.18 8.53 -2.29
C GLY A 82 -21.61 7.08 -2.51
N SER A 83 -22.65 6.88 -3.31
CA SER A 83 -23.09 5.56 -3.73
C SER A 83 -22.12 4.95 -4.74
N GLY A 84 -21.69 3.71 -4.54
CA GLY A 84 -20.91 2.96 -5.53
C GLY A 84 -19.95 1.96 -4.90
N PRO A 85 -19.28 1.14 -5.74
CA PRO A 85 -18.22 0.26 -5.27
C PRO A 85 -16.91 1.02 -5.04
N VAL A 86 -16.01 0.39 -4.30
CA VAL A 86 -14.59 0.75 -4.21
C VAL A 86 -13.75 -0.20 -5.06
N LEU A 87 -12.63 0.30 -5.56
CA LEU A 87 -11.52 -0.52 -6.04
C LEU A 87 -10.66 -0.91 -4.85
N THR A 88 -10.30 -2.19 -4.79
CA THR A 88 -9.37 -2.72 -3.78
C THR A 88 -8.13 -3.27 -4.46
N VAL A 89 -6.95 -2.92 -3.97
CA VAL A 89 -5.68 -3.45 -4.46
C VAL A 89 -4.91 -4.05 -3.30
N ARG A 90 -4.53 -5.32 -3.42
CA ARG A 90 -3.60 -5.96 -2.49
C ARG A 90 -2.26 -6.13 -3.19
N ARG A 91 -1.25 -5.39 -2.76
CA ARG A 91 0.10 -5.38 -3.34
C ARG A 91 1.06 -6.16 -2.46
N ARG A 92 1.88 -7.01 -3.07
CA ARG A 92 3.11 -7.56 -2.47
C ARG A 92 4.30 -6.95 -3.19
N THR A 93 5.22 -6.39 -2.42
CA THR A 93 6.50 -5.85 -2.89
C THR A 93 7.60 -6.84 -2.53
N TRP A 94 8.39 -7.24 -3.53
CA TRP A 94 9.40 -8.27 -3.42
C TRP A 94 10.81 -7.70 -3.56
N SER A 95 11.74 -8.27 -2.79
CA SER A 95 13.18 -8.16 -2.97
C SER A 95 13.75 -9.57 -3.12
N GLY A 96 14.14 -9.94 -4.34
CA GLY A 96 14.36 -11.35 -4.70
C GLY A 96 13.12 -12.20 -4.41
N ASP A 97 13.29 -13.26 -3.62
CA ASP A 97 12.20 -14.15 -3.19
C ASP A 97 11.54 -13.75 -1.86
N ARG A 98 11.91 -12.59 -1.30
CA ARG A 98 11.40 -12.11 -0.03
C ARG A 98 10.36 -11.01 -0.22
N VAL A 99 9.18 -11.18 0.38
CA VAL A 99 8.21 -10.08 0.52
C VAL A 99 8.72 -9.10 1.59
N VAL A 100 8.93 -7.85 1.19
CA VAL A 100 9.42 -6.77 2.06
C VAL A 100 8.31 -5.80 2.49
N GLU A 101 7.19 -5.78 1.75
CA GLU A 101 5.99 -5.04 2.11
C GLU A 101 4.75 -5.73 1.52
N ALA A 102 3.67 -5.77 2.31
CA ALA A 102 2.34 -6.12 1.85
C ALA A 102 1.37 -4.96 2.14
N THR A 103 0.69 -4.45 1.11
CA THR A 103 -0.14 -3.25 1.21
C THR A 103 -1.56 -3.52 0.72
N ASP A 104 -2.54 -3.21 1.55
CA ASP A 104 -3.95 -3.16 1.14
C ASP A 104 -4.31 -1.70 0.85
N MET A 105 -4.91 -1.45 -0.31
CA MET A 105 -5.36 -0.13 -0.75
C MET A 105 -6.85 -0.16 -1.11
N VAL A 106 -7.54 0.93 -0.78
CA VAL A 106 -8.96 1.14 -1.10
C VAL A 106 -9.12 2.53 -1.71
N MET A 107 -9.80 2.61 -2.85
CA MET A 107 -10.08 3.85 -3.59
C MET A 107 -11.53 3.88 -4.08
N SER A 108 -12.07 5.07 -4.35
CA SER A 108 -13.39 5.20 -5.01
C SER A 108 -13.38 4.52 -6.38
N GLY A 109 -14.35 3.63 -6.65
CA GLY A 109 -14.50 3.03 -7.97
C GLY A 109 -15.20 3.92 -9.01
N ILE A 110 -15.62 5.12 -8.61
CA ILE A 110 -16.23 6.12 -9.50
C ILE A 110 -15.19 7.18 -9.90
N GLY A 111 -14.31 7.56 -8.98
CA GLY A 111 -13.34 8.65 -9.18
C GLY A 111 -11.96 8.21 -9.65
N TYR A 112 -11.66 6.90 -9.61
CA TYR A 112 -10.32 6.37 -9.92
C TYR A 112 -10.38 5.23 -10.92
N GLU A 113 -9.35 5.16 -11.76
CA GLU A 113 -9.05 4.04 -12.62
C GLU A 113 -7.66 3.49 -12.30
N LEU A 114 -7.49 2.17 -12.49
CA LEU A 114 -6.19 1.53 -12.47
C LEU A 114 -5.79 1.22 -13.90
N ARG A 115 -4.69 1.84 -14.35
CA ARG A 115 -4.15 1.64 -15.68
C ARG A 115 -2.89 0.78 -15.60
N TYR A 116 -2.92 -0.33 -16.32
CA TYR A 116 -1.76 -1.19 -16.53
C TYR A 116 -1.42 -1.23 -18.02
N ALA A 117 -0.14 -1.37 -18.31
CA ALA A 117 0.37 -1.64 -19.65
C ALA A 117 1.50 -2.66 -19.50
N TRP A 118 1.57 -3.57 -20.45
CA TRP A 118 2.65 -4.54 -20.61
C TRP A 118 2.90 -4.67 -22.10
N ASP A 119 4.17 -4.87 -22.46
CA ASP A 119 4.54 -5.13 -23.84
C ASP A 119 3.93 -6.46 -24.30
N ALA A 120 3.65 -6.57 -25.60
CA ALA A 120 2.99 -7.73 -26.17
C ALA A 120 3.95 -8.91 -26.46
N ASP A 121 5.26 -8.72 -26.22
CA ASP A 121 6.33 -9.64 -26.61
C ASP A 121 6.90 -10.45 -25.42
#